data_AF-A0AAW5RQ25-F1
#
_entry.id   AF-A0AAW5RQ25-F1
#
_cell.length_a   1.000
_cell.length_b   1.000
_cell.length_c   1.000
_cell.angle_alpha   90.00
_cell.angle_beta   90.00
_cell.angle_gamma   90.00
#
_symmetry.space_group_name_H-M   'P 1'
#
loop_
_entity.id
_entity.type
_entity.pdbx_description
1 polymer ?
#
loop_
_entity_poly.entity_id
_entity_poly.type
_entity_poly.pdbx_seq_one_letter_code
_entity_poly.pdbx_strand_id
1 'polypeptide(L)' 'MKLEDIDSMIALYLQAERDLLAGKQITFQGRSVTSENLNEIRTGRQEWERRRQQVASPRRRPYAVARFT' A
#
# COMPACT_ATOMS: atom_id res chain seq x y z
N MET A 1 2.89 11.50 -7.42
CA MET A 1 1.92 10.41 -7.25
C MET A 1 0.78 10.93 -6.41
N LYS A 2 -0.46 10.87 -6.90
CA LYS A 2 -1.61 11.35 -6.13
C LYS A 2 -2.03 10.29 -5.12
N LEU A 3 -2.70 10.71 -4.05
CA LEU A 3 -3.29 9.78 -3.06
C LEU A 3 -4.27 8.80 -3.72
N GLU A 4 -5.00 9.26 -4.73
CA GLU A 4 -5.94 8.45 -5.52
C GLU A 4 -5.27 7.28 -6.26
N ASP A 5 -4.07 7.49 -6.80
CA ASP A 5 -3.29 6.42 -7.46
C ASP A 5 -2.89 5.33 -6.44
N ILE A 6 -2.53 5.75 -5.22
CA ILE A 6 -2.13 4.85 -4.13
C ILE A 6 -3.32 4.04 -3.64
N ASP A 7 -4.46 4.71 -3.40
CA ASP A 7 -5.70 4.04 -2.98
C ASP A 7 -6.20 3.06 -4.05
N SER A 8 -6.09 3.41 -5.34
CA SER A 8 -6.43 2.50 -6.45
C SER A 8 -5.53 1.26 -6.47
N MET A 9 -4.23 1.41 -6.20
CA MET A 9 -3.33 0.27 -6.07
C MET A 9 -3.70 -0.61 -4.88
N ILE A 10 -3.94 -0.03 -3.70
CA ILE A 10 -4.34 -0.79 -2.51
C ILE A 10 -5.62 -1.60 -2.78
N ALA A 11 -6.60 -1.01 -3.47
CA ALA A 11 -7.83 -1.69 -3.87
C ALA A 11 -7.57 -2.89 -4.78
N LEU A 12 -6.66 -2.78 -5.75
CA LEU A 12 -6.25 -3.89 -6.62
C LEU A 12 -5.62 -5.04 -5.83
N TYR A 13 -4.73 -4.75 -4.88
CA TYR A 13 -4.16 -5.78 -3.99
C TYR A 13 -5.23 -6.44 -3.11
N LEU A 14 -6.22 -5.68 -2.64
CA LEU A 14 -7.35 -6.19 -1.87
C LEU A 14 -8.25 -7.12 -2.68
N GLN A 15 -8.54 -6.74 -3.93
CA GLN A 15 -9.30 -7.57 -4.87
C GLN A 15 -8.56 -8.88 -5.14
N ALA A 16 -7.25 -8.79 -5.42
CA ALA A 16 -6.40 -9.94 -5.63
C ALA A 16 -6.41 -10.88 -4.42
N GLU A 17 -6.29 -10.36 -3.20
CA GLU A 17 -6.36 -11.19 -1.99
C GLU A 17 -7.72 -11.91 -1.86
N ARG A 18 -8.84 -11.24 -2.19
CA ARG A 18 -10.16 -11.87 -2.14
C ARG A 18 -10.31 -13.00 -3.15
N ASP A 19 -9.90 -12.80 -4.39
CA ASP A 19 -9.97 -13.87 -5.41
C ASP A 19 -9.05 -15.04 -5.04
N LEU A 20 -7.87 -14.75 -4.46
CA LEU A 20 -6.94 -15.78 -4.00
C LEU A 20 -7.52 -16.61 -2.83
N LEU A 21 -8.16 -15.94 -1.85
CA LEU A 21 -8.86 -16.60 -0.75
C LEU A 21 -10.09 -17.38 -1.23
N ALA A 22 -10.72 -16.97 -2.32
CA ALA A 22 -11.78 -17.73 -2.98
C ALA A 22 -11.26 -18.97 -3.74
N GLY A 23 -9.94 -19.25 -3.70
CA GLY A 23 -9.31 -20.39 -4.36
C GLY A 23 -9.09 -20.20 -5.85
N LYS A 24 -9.23 -18.97 -6.38
CA LYS A 24 -8.98 -18.67 -7.78
C LYS A 24 -7.51 -18.33 -7.99
N GLN A 25 -6.93 -18.92 -9.02
CA GLN A 25 -5.62 -18.52 -9.51
C GLN A 25 -5.77 -17.21 -10.29
N ILE A 26 -5.10 -16.16 -9.85
CA ILE A 26 -5.13 -14.84 -10.49
C ILE A 26 -3.77 -14.51 -11.06
N THR A 27 -3.75 -13.85 -12.22
CA THR A 27 -2.52 -13.35 -12.82
C THR A 27 -2.34 -11.90 -12.41
N PHE A 28 -1.46 -11.64 -11.46
CA PHE A 28 -1.17 -10.29 -10.96
C PHE A 28 0.18 -9.82 -11.52
N GLN A 29 0.19 -8.66 -12.17
CA GLN A 29 1.40 -8.11 -12.82
C GLN A 29 2.11 -9.10 -13.77
N GLY A 30 1.34 -9.88 -14.52
CA GLY A 30 1.88 -10.85 -15.49
C GLY A 30 2.44 -12.13 -14.88
N ARG A 31 2.33 -12.33 -13.56
CA ARG A 31 2.71 -13.57 -12.87
C ARG A 31 1.48 -14.23 -12.25
N SER A 32 1.42 -15.56 -12.35
CA SER A 32 0.41 -16.36 -11.66
C SER A 32 0.67 -16.28 -10.16
N VAL A 33 -0.33 -15.86 -9.40
CA VAL A 33 -0.26 -15.75 -7.94
C VAL A 33 -1.15 -16.83 -7.35
N THR A 34 -0.60 -17.62 -6.44
CA THR A 34 -1.30 -18.67 -5.70
C THR A 34 -1.28 -18.35 -4.21
N SER A 35 -1.99 -19.14 -3.40
CA SER A 35 -2.07 -18.94 -1.94
C SER A 35 -0.69 -18.86 -1.26
N GLU A 36 0.37 -19.39 -1.86
CA GLU A 36 1.75 -19.29 -1.38
C GLU A 36 2.28 -17.84 -1.43
N ASN A 37 1.83 -17.04 -2.39
CA ASN A 37 2.21 -15.63 -2.55
C ASN A 37 1.27 -14.68 -1.77
N LEU A 38 0.30 -15.20 -1.02
CA LEU A 38 -0.64 -14.40 -0.23
C LEU A 38 0.11 -13.54 0.80
N ASN A 39 1.23 -14.05 1.33
CA ASN A 39 2.11 -13.32 2.21
C ASN A 39 2.79 -12.14 1.49
N GLU A 40 3.25 -12.34 0.24
CA GLU A 40 3.85 -11.27 -0.59
C GLU A 40 2.84 -10.17 -0.96
N ILE A 41 1.59 -10.54 -1.28
CA ILE A 41 0.50 -9.60 -1.52
C ILE A 41 0.25 -8.74 -0.28
N ARG A 42 0.24 -9.39 0.89
CA ARG A 42 0.00 -8.71 2.18
C ARG A 42 1.13 -7.75 2.53
N THR A 43 2.39 -8.14 2.33
CA THR A 43 3.53 -7.24 2.50
C THR A 43 3.50 -6.08 1.51
N GLY A 44 3.15 -6.35 0.24
CA GLY A 44 2.98 -5.31 -0.77
C GLY A 44 1.91 -4.29 -0.38
N ARG A 45 0.76 -4.75 0.15
CA ARG A 45 -0.28 -3.85 0.66
C ARG A 45 0.21 -2.98 1.82
N GLN A 46 0.92 -3.57 2.78
CA GLN A 46 1.49 -2.80 3.90
C GLN A 46 2.50 -1.76 3.43
N GLU A 47 3.32 -2.06 2.43
CA GLU A 47 4.22 -1.09 1.82
C GLU A 47 3.45 0.08 1.19
N TRP A 48 2.40 -0.21 0.44
CA TRP A 48 1.54 0.81 -0.17
C TRP A 48 0.81 1.66 0.88
N GLU A 49 0.29 1.06 1.94
CA GLU A 49 -0.32 1.78 3.06
C GLU A 49 0.71 2.66 3.79
N ARG A 50 1.93 2.16 4.00
CA ARG A 50 3.01 2.95 4.58
C ARG A 50 3.39 4.13 3.69
N ARG A 51 3.44 3.93 2.37
CA ARG A 51 3.64 5.01 1.39
C ARG A 51 2.50 6.01 1.43
N ARG A 52 1.24 5.53 1.51
CA ARG A 52 0.05 6.37 1.66
C ARG A 52 0.17 7.27 2.89
N GLN A 53 0.55 6.71 4.04
CA GLN A 53 0.73 7.47 5.27
C GLN A 53 1.83 8.54 5.14
N GLN A 54 2.93 8.22 4.45
CA GLN A 54 4.01 9.19 4.21
C GLN A 54 3.57 10.35 3.31
N VAL A 55 2.75 10.07 2.28
CA VAL A 55 2.22 11.09 1.38
C VAL A 55 1.09 11.89 2.04
N ALA A 56 0.20 11.23 2.79
CA ALA A 56 -0.92 11.86 3.49
C ALA A 56 -0.48 12.70 4.69
N SER A 57 0.59 12.29 5.37
CA SER A 57 1.17 12.99 6.51
C SER A 57 2.59 13.44 6.16
N PRO A 58 2.76 14.47 5.31
CA PRO A 58 4.06 15.11 5.15
C PRO A 58 4.46 15.58 6.55
N ARG A 59 5.57 15.05 7.07
CA ARG A 59 6.08 15.39 8.41
C ARG A 59 5.98 16.89 8.61
N ARG A 60 5.03 17.34 9.43
CA ARG A 60 4.95 18.73 9.88
C ARG A 60 6.27 18.98 10.61
N ARG A 61 7.20 19.65 9.92
CA ARG A 61 8.38 20.22 10.58
C ARG A 61 7.82 21.13 11.67
N PRO A 62 8.06 20.87 12.96
CA PRO A 62 7.69 21.85 13.96
C PRO A 62 8.44 23.12 13.58
N TYR A 63 7.69 24.21 13.39
CA TYR A 63 8.27 25.52 13.17
C TYR A 63 9.26 25.79 14.31
N ALA A 64 10.47 26.23 13.96
CA ALA A 64 11.46 26.57 14.96
C ALA A 64 11.02 27.85 15.66
N VAL A 65 10.68 27.77 16.94
CA VAL A 65 10.45 28.97 17.76
C VAL A 65 11.81 29.57 18.10
N ALA A 66 12.04 30.83 17.75
CA ALA A 66 13.23 31.55 18.16
C ALA A 66 13.22 31.71 19.69
N ARG A 67 14.34 31.39 20.34
CA ARG A 67 14.55 31.72 21.76
C ARG A 67 15.36 33.00 21.82
N PHE A 68 14.81 34.01 22.46
CA PHE A 68 15.52 35.23 22.81
C PHE A 68 16.00 35.07 24.25
N THR A 69 17.31 35.23 24.48
CA THR A 69 17.96 35.24 25.80
C THR A 69 18.31 36.66 26.17
#